data_AF-Q075A1-F1
#
_entry.id   AF-Q075A1-F1
#
_cell.length_a   1.000
_cell.length_b   1.000
_cell.length_c   1.000
_cell.angle_alpha   90.00
_cell.angle_beta   90.00
_cell.angle_gamma   90.00
#
_symmetry.space_group_name_H-M   'P 1'
#
loop_
_entity.id
_entity.type
_entity.pdbx_description
1 polymer ?
#
loop_
_entity_poly.entity_id
_entity_poly.type
_entity_poly.pdbx_seq_one_letter_code
_entity_poly.pdbx_strand_id
1 'polypeptide(L)'
;KNWLIITVIVMCLCTEYYCQCTGRADCTSCTSCTNCGNCPNAVTCIDSKNCLKAVTCTGSTNCNSATTCTNSTNCYKAVACTNSTGCPGR
;
A
#
# COMPACT_ATOMS: atom_id res chain seq x y z
N LYS A 1 4.62 -29.48 -22.52
CA LYS A 1 5.87 -28.66 -22.51
C LYS A 1 5.54 -27.15 -22.52
N ASN A 2 4.58 -26.70 -23.33
CA ASN A 2 4.21 -25.27 -23.46
C ASN A 2 3.56 -24.67 -22.19
N TRP A 3 2.82 -25.43 -21.40
CA TRP A 3 2.19 -24.92 -20.17
C TRP A 3 3.23 -24.45 -19.14
N LEU A 4 4.30 -25.23 -18.91
CA LEU A 4 5.36 -24.87 -17.96
C LEU A 4 6.06 -23.55 -18.34
N ILE A 5 6.22 -23.29 -19.63
CA ILE A 5 6.84 -22.07 -20.15
C ILE A 5 5.91 -20.87 -19.90
N ILE A 6 4.60 -21.01 -20.15
CA ILE A 6 3.62 -19.96 -19.90
C ILE A 6 3.56 -19.62 -18.41
N THR A 7 3.54 -20.61 -17.52
CA THR A 7 3.54 -20.37 -16.07
C THR A 7 4.80 -19.68 -15.59
N VAL A 8 5.98 -20.04 -16.11
CA VAL A 8 7.24 -19.39 -15.72
C VAL A 8 7.27 -17.93 -16.17
N ILE A 9 6.79 -17.62 -17.39
CA ILE A 9 6.74 -16.25 -17.89
C ILE A 9 5.77 -15.39 -17.08
N VAL A 10 4.57 -15.90 -16.78
CA VAL A 10 3.59 -15.18 -15.96
C VAL A 10 4.14 -14.92 -14.55
N MET A 11 4.77 -15.91 -13.92
CA MET A 11 5.37 -15.75 -12.60
C MET A 11 6.53 -14.74 -12.61
N CYS A 12 7.40 -14.76 -13.63
CA CYS A 12 8.48 -13.77 -13.79
C CYS A 12 7.94 -12.33 -13.92
N LEU A 13 6.91 -12.13 -14.74
CA LEU A 13 6.28 -10.82 -14.93
C LEU A 13 5.57 -10.34 -13.65
N CYS A 14 4.94 -11.26 -12.91
CA CYS A 14 4.37 -10.97 -11.60
C CYS A 14 5.46 -10.55 -10.60
N THR A 15 6.63 -11.20 -10.59
CA THR A 15 7.74 -10.81 -9.71
C THR A 15 8.38 -9.48 -10.10
N GLU A 16 8.54 -9.17 -11.40
CA GLU A 16 9.08 -7.87 -11.82
C GLU A 16 8.13 -6.71 -11.50
N TYR A 17 6.82 -6.93 -11.64
CA TYR A 17 5.79 -5.96 -11.28
C TYR A 17 5.69 -5.77 -9.75
N TYR A 18 5.72 -6.86 -8.96
CA TYR A 18 5.74 -6.77 -7.49
C TYR A 18 7.04 -6.16 -6.94
N CYS A 19 8.18 -6.36 -7.61
CA CYS A 19 9.46 -5.75 -7.22
C CYS A 19 9.47 -4.21 -7.31
N GLN A 20 8.48 -3.60 -7.96
CA GLN A 20 8.33 -2.14 -7.95
C GLN A 20 7.68 -1.61 -6.68
N CYS A 21 7.12 -2.49 -5.84
CA CYS A 21 6.21 -2.09 -4.77
C CYS A 21 6.78 -2.31 -3.37
N THR A 22 8.08 -2.60 -3.27
CA THR A 22 8.78 -2.79 -2.01
C THR A 22 10.09 -2.02 -1.97
N GLY A 23 10.29 -1.18 -0.95
CA GLY A 23 11.58 -0.56 -0.65
C GLY A 23 12.01 0.57 -1.60
N ARG A 24 11.09 1.14 -2.40
CA ARG A 24 11.39 2.18 -3.39
C ARG A 24 10.87 3.55 -3.00
N ALA A 25 11.46 4.59 -3.57
CA ALA A 25 10.98 5.96 -3.37
C ALA A 25 9.60 6.18 -4.01
N ASP A 26 9.34 5.57 -5.17
CA ASP A 26 8.09 5.72 -5.91
C ASP A 26 7.49 4.37 -6.32
N CYS A 27 6.25 4.16 -5.90
CA CYS A 27 5.47 2.94 -6.08
C CYS A 27 4.08 3.30 -6.66
N THR A 28 4.01 4.36 -7.47
CA THR A 28 2.76 4.88 -8.05
C THR A 28 1.97 3.85 -8.87
N SER A 29 2.65 2.88 -9.49
CA SER A 29 2.03 1.78 -10.26
C SER A 29 1.48 0.65 -9.38
N CYS A 30 1.70 0.70 -8.07
CA CYS A 30 1.43 -0.40 -7.15
C CYS A 30 0.06 -0.33 -6.50
N THR A 31 -0.59 -1.49 -6.41
CA THR A 31 -1.85 -1.66 -5.65
C THR A 31 -1.61 -2.08 -4.20
N SER A 32 -0.43 -2.60 -3.88
CA SER A 32 0.01 -2.88 -2.51
C SER A 32 1.41 -2.33 -2.33
N CYS A 33 1.64 -1.54 -1.29
CA CYS A 33 2.92 -0.92 -1.01
C CYS A 33 3.51 -1.39 0.31
N THR A 34 4.82 -1.66 0.30
CA THR A 34 5.57 -1.98 1.51
C THR A 34 6.87 -1.20 1.54
N ASN A 35 7.13 -0.44 2.60
CA ASN A 35 8.35 0.36 2.72
C ASN A 35 8.59 1.29 1.51
N CYS A 36 7.54 1.97 1.04
CA CYS A 36 7.59 2.85 -0.13
C CYS A 36 7.40 4.33 0.23
N GLY A 37 8.12 5.21 -0.48
CA GLY A 37 8.03 6.66 -0.27
C GLY A 37 6.80 7.33 -0.89
N ASN A 38 6.22 6.73 -1.94
CA ASN A 38 5.08 7.31 -2.63
C ASN A 38 4.12 6.24 -3.15
N CYS A 39 2.92 6.17 -2.57
CA CYS A 39 1.90 5.14 -2.85
C CYS A 39 0.50 5.70 -3.09
N PRO A 40 0.33 6.63 -4.06
CA PRO A 40 -0.93 7.33 -4.25
C PRO A 40 -2.09 6.42 -4.68
N ASN A 41 -1.80 5.27 -5.29
CA ASN A 41 -2.80 4.34 -5.82
C ASN A 41 -2.87 3.00 -5.06
N ALA A 42 -2.08 2.84 -4.00
CA ALA A 42 -2.08 1.60 -3.24
C ALA A 42 -3.41 1.46 -2.48
N VAL A 43 -3.98 0.26 -2.50
CA VAL A 43 -5.12 -0.17 -1.68
C VAL A 43 -4.64 -0.53 -0.28
N THR A 44 -3.45 -1.11 -0.17
CA THR A 44 -2.81 -1.45 1.10
C THR A 44 -1.46 -0.78 1.21
N CYS A 45 -1.22 -0.13 2.34
CA CYS A 45 0.05 0.48 2.67
C CYS A 45 0.61 -0.07 3.98
N ILE A 46 1.85 -0.53 3.93
CA ILE A 46 2.61 -1.02 5.08
C ILE A 46 3.92 -0.24 5.13
N ASP A 47 4.20 0.44 6.25
CA ASP A 47 5.40 1.24 6.47
C ASP A 47 5.71 2.20 5.31
N SER A 48 4.68 2.79 4.72
CA SER A 48 4.77 3.56 3.47
C SER A 48 4.23 4.98 3.64
N LYS A 49 4.50 5.83 2.66
CA LYS A 49 4.09 7.25 2.64
C LYS A 49 3.24 7.57 1.42
N ASN A 50 2.48 8.66 1.50
CA ASN A 50 1.56 9.14 0.46
C ASN A 50 0.48 8.12 0.07
N CYS A 51 -0.10 7.46 1.06
CA CYS A 51 -1.10 6.41 0.90
C CYS A 51 -2.52 6.95 0.69
N LEU A 52 -2.67 7.85 -0.29
CA LEU A 52 -3.85 8.71 -0.44
C LEU A 52 -5.16 7.93 -0.66
N LYS A 53 -5.07 6.83 -1.41
CA LYS A 53 -6.20 5.96 -1.78
C LYS A 53 -6.20 4.62 -1.03
N ALA A 54 -5.31 4.44 -0.05
CA ALA A 54 -5.28 3.21 0.72
C ALA A 54 -6.59 3.01 1.46
N VAL A 55 -7.08 1.79 1.47
CA VAL A 55 -8.19 1.31 2.30
C VAL A 55 -7.64 0.89 3.67
N THR A 56 -6.46 0.28 3.67
CA THR A 56 -5.77 -0.15 4.89
C THR A 56 -4.39 0.46 4.98
N CYS A 57 -4.11 1.08 6.12
CA CYS A 57 -2.81 1.61 6.47
C CYS A 57 -2.27 0.99 7.76
N THR A 58 -1.02 0.54 7.71
CA THR A 58 -0.24 0.07 8.86
C THR A 58 1.11 0.76 8.87
N GLY A 59 1.47 1.43 9.97
CA GLY A 59 2.76 2.13 10.08
C GLY A 59 2.98 3.23 9.04
N SER A 60 1.91 3.76 8.44
CA SER A 60 1.98 4.55 7.21
C SER A 60 1.50 5.99 7.39
N THR A 61 1.81 6.86 6.42
CA THR A 61 1.43 8.29 6.46
C THR A 61 0.60 8.71 5.25
N ASN A 62 -0.16 9.80 5.41
CA ASN A 62 -1.06 10.34 4.38
C ASN A 62 -2.17 9.36 3.97
N CYS A 63 -2.75 8.69 4.96
CA CYS A 63 -3.78 7.66 4.82
C CYS A 63 -5.20 8.25 4.69
N ASN A 64 -5.34 9.27 3.84
CA ASN A 64 -6.50 10.17 3.83
C ASN A 64 -7.83 9.45 3.57
N SER A 65 -7.80 8.37 2.79
CA SER A 65 -8.99 7.59 2.43
C SER A 65 -9.10 6.24 3.14
N ALA A 66 -8.18 5.94 4.08
CA ALA A 66 -8.14 4.65 4.75
C ALA A 66 -9.38 4.46 5.63
N THR A 67 -10.04 3.31 5.48
CA THR A 67 -11.11 2.88 6.38
C THR A 67 -10.53 2.25 7.65
N THR A 68 -9.33 1.70 7.55
CA THR A 68 -8.60 1.08 8.65
C THR A 68 -7.20 1.68 8.78
N CYS A 69 -6.91 2.23 9.95
CA CYS A 69 -5.60 2.76 10.31
C CYS A 69 -5.07 2.10 11.58
N THR A 70 -3.82 1.63 11.51
CA THR A 70 -3.09 1.12 12.67
C THR A 70 -1.69 1.75 12.70
N ASN A 71 -1.32 2.38 13.82
CA ASN A 71 -0.04 3.09 13.98
C ASN A 71 0.26 4.06 12.80
N SER A 72 -0.75 4.75 12.30
CA SER A 72 -0.67 5.54 11.06
C SER A 72 -1.12 6.99 11.27
N THR A 73 -0.86 7.86 10.31
CA THR A 73 -1.22 9.28 10.40
C THR A 73 -2.07 9.75 9.22
N ASN A 74 -2.83 10.83 9.45
CA ASN A 74 -3.72 11.47 8.47
C ASN A 74 -4.87 10.57 8.03
N CYS A 75 -5.50 9.90 9.01
CA CYS A 75 -6.53 8.89 8.82
C CYS A 75 -7.95 9.46 8.76
N TYR A 76 -8.17 10.47 7.91
CA TYR A 76 -9.37 11.34 7.96
C TYR A 76 -10.71 10.63 7.75
N LYS A 77 -10.69 9.45 7.12
CA LYS A 77 -11.89 8.64 6.85
C LYS A 77 -11.91 7.29 7.57
N ALA A 78 -11.01 7.09 8.55
CA ALA A 78 -10.89 5.81 9.23
C ALA A 78 -12.11 5.53 10.12
N VAL A 79 -12.73 4.37 9.89
CA VAL A 79 -13.76 3.80 10.77
C VAL A 79 -13.09 3.03 11.90
N ALA A 80 -12.05 2.26 11.56
CA ALA A 80 -11.21 1.57 12.52
C ALA A 80 -9.89 2.34 12.69
N CYS A 81 -9.65 2.86 13.89
CA CYS A 81 -8.47 3.66 14.19
C CYS A 81 -7.80 3.18 15.48
N THR A 82 -6.62 2.58 15.32
CA THR A 82 -5.81 2.05 16.44
C THR A 82 -4.49 2.79 16.48
N ASN A 83 -4.16 3.43 17.61
CA ASN A 83 -2.90 4.16 17.81
C ASN A 83 -2.52 5.08 16.64
N SER A 84 -3.52 5.72 16.02
CA SER A 84 -3.36 6.51 14.80
C SER A 84 -3.87 7.92 15.02
N THR A 85 -3.40 8.86 14.20
CA THR A 85 -3.76 10.28 14.28
C THR A 85 -4.56 10.75 13.08
N GLY A 86 -5.34 11.83 13.27
CA GLY A 86 -6.21 12.39 12.23
C GLY A 86 -7.46 11.54 11.96
N CYS A 87 -7.86 10.70 12.91
CA CYS A 87 -9.07 9.90 12.80
C CYS A 87 -10.32 10.75 13.12
N PRO A 88 -11.45 10.53 12.43
CA PRO A 88 -12.68 11.24 12.75
C PRO A 88 -13.21 10.82 14.13
N GLY A 89 -13.62 11.81 14.93
CA GLY A 89 -14.25 11.57 16.24
C GLY A 89 -13.30 11.14 17.37
N ARG A 90 -11.99 11.28 17.19
CA ARG A 90 -10.98 11.23 18.26
C ARG A 90 -10.33 12.59 18.43
#